data_AF-A0AA38VEV5-F1
#
_entry.id   AF-A0AA38VEV5-F1
#
_cell.length_a   1.000
_cell.length_b   1.000
_cell.length_c   1.000
_cell.angle_alpha   90.00
_cell.angle_beta   90.00
_cell.angle_gamma   90.00
#
_symmetry.space_group_name_H-M   'P 1'
#
loop_
_entity.id
_entity.type
_entity.pdbx_description
1 polymer ?
#
loop_
_entity_poly.entity_id
_entity_poly.type
_entity_poly.pdbx_seq_one_letter_code
_entity_poly.pdbx_strand_id
1 'polypeptide(L)'
;MGFILAGGGTGGLILSPVLRALLASVGGRWTLRFYAVFNLIAAAFLQAAGAQLPLAFIPSYTVVLGLSASKGANFLAASNAINAVSRILTGYAGDKFGRQNTLMLTLLLAACSVFAFWLTSLLSTSSTSLSLWVAFIVLYSFSAGGYYALFPALIAEVFGIRQYAAVNASILFLRGLGTMFGTPVGGHLLGPSEDGTAAYANIAYWDGALLVGATACCVGVGSTTLTRGL
;
A
#
# COMPACT_ATOMS: atom_id res chain seq x y z
N MET A 1 25.30 -24.14 4.16
CA MET A 1 25.33 -24.01 2.68
C MET A 1 23.94 -24.37 2.13
N GLY A 2 23.02 -23.42 2.04
CA GLY A 2 21.67 -23.62 1.51
C GLY A 2 20.66 -22.72 2.19
N PHE A 3 19.85 -21.99 1.40
CA PHE A 3 18.89 -20.92 1.78
C PHE A 3 19.41 -19.47 1.93
N ILE A 4 20.34 -19.03 1.07
CA ILE A 4 20.69 -17.59 0.93
C ILE A 4 20.10 -16.95 -0.35
N LEU A 5 19.37 -17.68 -1.19
CA LEU A 5 18.94 -17.18 -2.52
C LEU A 5 17.44 -17.34 -2.76
N ALA A 6 16.61 -16.75 -1.90
CA ALA A 6 15.17 -16.60 -2.16
C ALA A 6 14.67 -15.14 -2.04
N GLY A 7 15.57 -14.16 -2.12
CA GLY A 7 15.24 -12.78 -2.47
C GLY A 7 15.26 -12.58 -3.98
N GLY A 8 14.54 -13.43 -4.72
CA GLY A 8 14.51 -13.44 -6.19
C GLY A 8 13.36 -12.60 -6.72
N GLY A 9 13.69 -11.52 -7.42
CA GLY A 9 12.72 -10.76 -8.23
C GLY A 9 13.04 -9.26 -8.23
N THR A 10 13.62 -8.79 -9.33
CA THR A 10 13.90 -7.38 -9.73
C THR A 10 14.79 -6.51 -8.83
N GLY A 11 14.71 -6.56 -7.50
CA GLY A 11 15.54 -5.73 -6.61
C GLY A 11 17.04 -6.06 -6.66
N GLY A 12 17.41 -7.34 -6.87
CA GLY A 12 18.80 -7.78 -6.83
C GLY A 12 19.70 -7.29 -7.98
N LEU A 13 19.12 -6.90 -9.13
CA LEU A 13 19.89 -6.55 -10.33
C LEU A 13 20.34 -5.08 -10.35
N ILE A 14 19.53 -4.17 -9.82
CA ILE A 14 19.88 -2.73 -9.74
C ILE A 14 20.61 -2.41 -8.43
N LEU A 15 20.31 -3.13 -7.36
CA LEU A 15 20.96 -2.90 -6.07
C LEU A 15 22.31 -3.56 -5.91
N SER A 16 22.62 -4.65 -6.61
CA SER A 16 23.92 -5.32 -6.42
C SER A 16 25.15 -4.41 -6.64
N PRO A 17 25.21 -3.53 -7.67
CA PRO A 17 26.32 -2.60 -7.83
C PRO A 17 26.34 -1.50 -6.76
N VAL A 18 25.16 -0.94 -6.44
CA VAL A 18 25.01 0.17 -5.48
C VAL A 18 25.27 -0.28 -4.04
N LEU A 19 24.78 -1.47 -3.66
CA LEU A 19 25.04 -2.09 -2.36
C LEU A 19 26.53 -2.41 -2.22
N ARG A 20 27.18 -2.92 -3.28
CA ARG A 20 28.63 -3.20 -3.27
C ARG A 20 29.48 -1.93 -3.15
N ALA A 21 29.10 -0.85 -3.85
CA ALA A 21 29.79 0.44 -3.76
C ALA A 21 29.62 1.11 -2.38
N LEU A 22 28.44 0.99 -1.76
CA LEU A 22 28.18 1.50 -0.41
C LEU A 22 28.76 0.60 0.69
N LEU A 23 28.81 -0.72 0.49
CA LEU A 23 29.48 -1.67 1.39
C LEU A 23 30.97 -1.38 1.52
N ALA A 24 31.61 -0.95 0.43
CA ALA A 24 33.03 -0.63 0.38
C ALA A 24 33.41 0.71 1.04
N SER A 25 32.45 1.64 1.20
CA SER A 25 32.75 3.03 1.64
C SER A 25 32.29 3.36 3.06
N VAL A 26 31.23 2.74 3.58
CA VAL A 26 30.59 3.17 4.86
C VAL A 26 30.47 2.04 5.90
N GLY A 27 30.72 0.79 5.48
CA GLY A 27 30.57 -0.41 6.31
C GLY A 27 29.13 -0.97 6.29
N GLY A 28 29.00 -2.30 6.22
CA GLY A 28 27.72 -2.95 5.87
C GLY A 28 26.54 -2.70 6.81
N ARG A 29 26.79 -2.42 8.09
CA ARG A 29 25.71 -2.13 9.06
C ARG A 29 25.03 -0.77 8.80
N TRP A 30 25.77 0.22 8.31
CA TRP A 30 25.22 1.55 8.01
C TRP A 30 24.56 1.59 6.63
N THR A 31 25.13 0.92 5.64
CA THR A 31 24.53 0.78 4.30
C THR A 31 23.16 0.14 4.34
N LEU A 32 23.00 -0.96 5.09
CA LEU A 32 21.71 -1.65 5.23
C LEU A 32 20.67 -0.79 5.96
N ARG A 33 21.11 0.05 6.92
CA ARG A 33 20.23 1.00 7.61
C ARG A 33 19.68 2.04 6.65
N PHE A 34 20.54 2.77 5.95
CA PHE A 34 20.11 3.78 5.00
C PHE A 34 19.20 3.20 3.91
N TYR A 35 19.52 2.01 3.41
CA TYR A 35 18.70 1.32 2.43
C TYR A 35 17.32 0.91 2.99
N ALA A 36 17.23 0.40 4.21
CA ALA A 36 15.96 0.07 4.85
C ALA A 36 15.09 1.32 5.11
N VAL A 37 15.69 2.41 5.60
CA VAL A 37 15.00 3.70 5.81
C VAL A 37 14.44 4.24 4.50
N PHE A 38 15.27 4.24 3.45
CA PHE A 38 14.86 4.74 2.13
C PHE A 38 13.68 3.94 1.57
N ASN A 39 13.74 2.60 1.63
CA ASN A 39 12.65 1.75 1.17
C ASN A 39 11.38 1.92 2.01
N LEU A 40 11.50 2.09 3.33
CA LEU A 40 10.35 2.33 4.19
C LEU A 40 9.66 3.65 3.86
N ILE A 41 10.44 4.70 3.62
CA ILE A 41 9.94 6.01 3.20
C ILE A 41 9.27 5.92 1.82
N ALA A 42 9.92 5.26 0.85
CA ALA A 42 9.38 5.08 -0.49
C ALA A 42 8.08 4.26 -0.46
N ALA A 43 8.04 3.16 0.30
CA ALA A 43 6.84 2.37 0.50
C ALA A 43 5.70 3.20 1.10
N ALA A 44 6.00 4.03 2.10
CA ALA A 44 5.00 4.88 2.73
C ALA A 44 4.46 5.97 1.81
N PHE A 45 5.34 6.59 1.03
CA PHE A 45 4.96 7.60 0.04
C PHE A 45 4.07 6.99 -1.06
N LEU A 46 4.51 5.89 -1.66
CA LEU A 46 3.76 5.20 -2.72
C LEU A 46 2.43 4.64 -2.21
N GLN A 47 2.43 4.05 -1.01
CA GLN A 47 1.21 3.57 -0.38
C GLN A 47 0.23 4.70 -0.15
N ALA A 48 0.67 5.88 0.29
CA ALA A 48 -0.21 7.02 0.52
C ALA A 48 -0.82 7.57 -0.77
N ALA A 49 0.00 7.63 -1.82
CA ALA A 49 -0.44 8.10 -3.13
C ALA A 49 -1.52 7.18 -3.72
N GLY A 50 -1.42 5.86 -3.53
CA GLY A 50 -2.41 4.88 -3.96
C GLY A 50 -3.63 4.79 -3.03
N ALA A 51 -3.39 4.54 -1.73
CA ALA A 51 -4.40 4.29 -0.68
C ALA A 51 -5.59 5.25 -0.70
N GLN A 52 -5.33 6.52 -1.00
CA GLN A 52 -6.30 7.59 -0.91
C GLN A 52 -7.20 7.67 -2.16
N LEU A 53 -6.77 7.12 -3.30
CA LEU A 53 -7.50 7.19 -4.55
C LEU A 53 -8.84 6.45 -4.45
N PRO A 54 -8.89 5.13 -4.17
CA PRO A 54 -10.17 4.44 -4.12
C PRO A 54 -11.09 5.01 -3.04
N LEU A 55 -10.55 5.36 -1.87
CA LEU A 55 -11.35 5.93 -0.78
C LEU A 55 -12.02 7.25 -1.19
N ALA A 56 -11.33 8.10 -1.96
CA ALA A 56 -11.89 9.35 -2.47
C ALA A 56 -12.93 9.12 -3.58
N PHE A 57 -12.69 8.14 -4.45
CA PHE A 57 -13.56 7.85 -5.60
C PHE A 57 -14.70 6.88 -5.30
N ILE A 58 -14.82 6.34 -4.07
CA ILE A 58 -15.90 5.42 -3.71
C ILE A 58 -17.28 5.99 -4.06
N PRO A 59 -17.64 7.21 -3.63
CA PRO A 59 -18.97 7.76 -3.91
C PRO A 59 -19.20 8.03 -5.39
N SER A 60 -18.20 8.54 -6.11
CA SER A 60 -18.33 8.89 -7.53
C SER A 60 -18.47 7.64 -8.40
N TYR A 61 -17.66 6.61 -8.15
CA TYR A 61 -17.76 5.33 -8.89
C TYR A 61 -19.09 4.62 -8.59
N THR A 62 -19.56 4.68 -7.35
CA THR A 62 -20.87 4.13 -6.97
C THR A 62 -22.02 4.78 -7.74
N VAL A 63 -21.95 6.09 -7.98
CA VAL A 63 -22.95 6.80 -8.79
C VAL A 63 -22.87 6.39 -10.27
N VAL A 64 -21.67 6.22 -10.81
CA VAL A 64 -21.45 5.76 -12.19
C VAL A 64 -21.95 4.32 -12.40
N LEU A 65 -21.95 3.48 -11.36
CA LEU A 65 -22.60 2.16 -11.37
C LEU A 65 -24.15 2.21 -11.35
N GLY A 66 -24.75 3.40 -11.34
CA GLY A 66 -26.21 3.59 -11.35
C GLY A 66 -26.87 3.63 -9.97
N LEU A 67 -26.10 3.76 -8.89
CA LEU A 67 -26.64 3.92 -7.53
C LEU A 67 -26.75 5.40 -7.13
N SER A 68 -27.53 5.69 -6.09
CA SER A 68 -27.67 7.05 -5.55
C SER A 68 -26.42 7.51 -4.80
N ALA A 69 -26.18 8.82 -4.78
CA ALA A 69 -25.09 9.42 -3.99
C ALA A 69 -25.19 9.06 -2.49
N SER A 70 -26.41 8.91 -1.95
CA SER A 70 -26.63 8.46 -0.57
C SER A 70 -26.09 7.04 -0.32
N LYS A 71 -26.23 6.12 -1.28
CA LYS A 71 -25.64 4.78 -1.17
C LYS A 71 -24.12 4.83 -1.26
N GLY A 72 -23.56 5.69 -2.11
CA GLY A 72 -22.11 5.94 -2.18
C GLY A 72 -21.54 6.45 -0.85
N ALA A 73 -22.22 7.38 -0.19
CA ALA A 73 -21.85 7.86 1.14
C ALA A 73 -21.92 6.75 2.20
N ASN A 74 -22.96 5.91 2.15
CA ASN A 74 -23.08 4.76 3.05
C ASN A 74 -21.93 3.75 2.86
N PHE A 75 -21.50 3.51 1.63
CA PHE A 75 -20.34 2.66 1.36
C PHE A 75 -19.03 3.27 1.86
N LEU A 76 -18.86 4.58 1.75
CA LEU A 76 -17.72 5.27 2.36
C LEU A 76 -17.77 5.22 3.90
N ALA A 77 -18.95 5.30 4.51
CA ALA A 77 -19.09 5.13 5.95
C ALA A 77 -18.74 3.69 6.37
N ALA A 78 -19.23 2.69 5.63
CA ALA A 78 -18.92 1.29 5.86
C ALA A 78 -17.43 0.99 5.69
N SER A 79 -16.77 1.58 4.68
CA SER A 79 -15.33 1.40 4.45
C SER A 79 -14.50 1.91 5.65
N ASN A 80 -14.86 3.06 6.23
CA ASN A 80 -14.23 3.57 7.44
C ASN A 80 -14.48 2.68 8.66
N ALA A 81 -15.67 2.12 8.82
CA ALA A 81 -15.97 1.18 9.90
C ALA A 81 -15.12 -0.10 9.78
N ILE A 82 -15.01 -0.66 8.56
CA ILE A 82 -14.17 -1.82 8.27
C ILE A 82 -12.70 -1.49 8.54
N ASN A 83 -12.23 -0.29 8.16
CA ASN A 83 -10.88 0.18 8.44
C ASN A 83 -10.58 0.21 9.95
N ALA A 84 -11.54 0.62 10.77
CA ALA A 84 -11.39 0.64 12.23
C ALA A 84 -11.28 -0.78 12.80
N VAL A 85 -12.15 -1.69 12.36
CA VAL A 85 -12.13 -3.10 12.80
C VAL A 85 -10.86 -3.80 12.34
N SER A 86 -10.40 -3.56 11.12
CA SER A 86 -9.22 -4.23 10.59
C SER A 86 -7.96 -3.88 11.35
N ARG A 87 -7.81 -2.64 11.85
CA ARG A 87 -6.67 -2.25 12.70
C ARG A 87 -6.48 -3.16 13.91
N ILE A 88 -7.57 -3.58 14.54
CA ILE A 88 -7.54 -4.47 15.71
C ILE A 88 -7.10 -5.88 15.27
N LEU A 89 -7.74 -6.41 14.22
CA LEU A 89 -7.48 -7.76 13.71
C LEU A 89 -6.05 -7.92 13.19
N THR A 90 -5.59 -6.97 12.38
CA THR A 90 -4.24 -6.99 11.81
C THR A 90 -3.18 -6.65 12.84
N GLY A 91 -3.50 -5.84 13.86
CA GLY A 91 -2.61 -5.61 15.00
C GLY A 91 -2.32 -6.92 15.73
N TYR A 92 -3.38 -7.65 16.09
CA TYR A 92 -3.25 -8.99 16.69
C TYR A 92 -2.52 -9.97 15.77
N ALA A 93 -2.82 -9.97 14.46
CA ALA A 93 -2.11 -10.80 13.49
C ALA A 93 -0.61 -10.43 13.39
N GLY A 94 -0.28 -9.14 13.43
CA GLY A 94 1.09 -8.64 13.39
C GLY A 94 1.92 -9.05 14.60
N ASP A 95 1.30 -9.11 15.78
CA ASP A 95 1.98 -9.58 16.98
C ASP A 95 2.25 -11.10 16.94
N LYS A 96 1.47 -11.89 16.18
CA LYS A 96 1.66 -13.35 16.04
C LYS A 96 2.55 -13.76 14.87
N PHE A 97 2.38 -13.15 13.70
CA PHE A 97 3.05 -13.54 12.45
C PHE A 97 4.25 -12.66 12.11
N GLY A 98 4.54 -11.65 12.93
CA GLY A 98 5.54 -10.64 12.68
C GLY A 98 4.96 -9.45 11.93
N ARG A 99 5.14 -8.25 12.49
CA ARG A 99 4.54 -7.01 12.01
C ARG A 99 4.89 -6.70 10.57
N GLN A 100 6.14 -6.96 10.18
CA GLN A 100 6.62 -6.75 8.84
C GLN A 100 5.98 -7.70 7.81
N ASN A 101 5.84 -8.99 8.14
CA ASN A 101 5.21 -9.96 7.26
C ASN A 101 3.72 -9.66 7.08
N THR A 102 3.03 -9.32 8.16
CA THR A 102 1.62 -8.91 8.10
C THR A 102 1.44 -7.63 7.28
N LEU A 103 2.35 -6.66 7.41
CA LEU A 103 2.31 -5.43 6.61
C LEU A 103 2.48 -5.74 5.11
N MET A 104 3.42 -6.61 4.74
CA MET A 104 3.56 -7.07 3.34
C MET A 104 2.31 -7.77 2.83
N LEU A 105 1.69 -8.64 3.63
CA LEU A 105 0.46 -9.34 3.25
C LEU A 105 -0.70 -8.37 3.05
N THR A 106 -0.84 -7.35 3.91
CA THR A 106 -1.87 -6.32 3.73
C THR A 106 -1.66 -5.55 2.42
N LEU A 107 -0.42 -5.12 2.12
CA LEU A 107 -0.11 -4.40 0.89
C LEU A 107 -0.37 -5.24 -0.37
N LEU A 108 0.03 -6.52 -0.36
CA LEU A 108 -0.27 -7.47 -1.42
C LEU A 108 -1.78 -7.65 -1.61
N LEU A 109 -2.53 -7.78 -0.51
CA LEU A 109 -3.98 -7.90 -0.57
C LEU A 109 -4.63 -6.65 -1.18
N ALA A 110 -4.13 -5.44 -0.86
CA ALA A 110 -4.61 -4.20 -1.48
C ALA A 110 -4.34 -4.20 -2.99
N ALA A 111 -3.10 -4.45 -3.41
CA ALA A 111 -2.73 -4.49 -4.83
C ALA A 111 -3.56 -5.54 -5.60
N CYS A 112 -3.65 -6.75 -5.07
CA CYS A 112 -4.48 -7.81 -5.66
C CYS A 112 -5.96 -7.42 -5.70
N SER A 113 -6.49 -6.75 -4.68
CA SER A 113 -7.90 -6.35 -4.66
C SER A 113 -8.24 -5.35 -5.76
N VAL A 114 -7.33 -4.42 -6.06
CA VAL A 114 -7.48 -3.44 -7.15
C VAL A 114 -7.52 -4.15 -8.50
N PHE A 115 -6.55 -5.01 -8.79
CA PHE A 115 -6.51 -5.72 -10.07
C PHE A 115 -7.60 -6.78 -10.20
N ALA A 116 -7.95 -7.49 -9.13
CA ALA A 116 -8.90 -8.59 -9.19
C ALA A 116 -10.36 -8.14 -9.14
N PHE A 117 -10.70 -7.12 -8.37
CA PHE A 117 -12.09 -6.72 -8.16
C PHE A 117 -12.43 -5.38 -8.79
N TRP A 118 -11.58 -4.36 -8.66
CA TRP A 118 -11.86 -3.06 -9.26
C TRP A 118 -11.78 -3.14 -10.79
N LEU A 119 -10.71 -3.72 -11.34
CA LEU A 119 -10.59 -3.89 -12.80
C LEU A 119 -11.66 -4.83 -13.38
N THR A 120 -12.00 -5.92 -12.68
CA THR A 120 -13.04 -6.85 -13.13
C THR A 120 -14.44 -6.22 -13.04
N SER A 121 -14.68 -5.33 -12.07
CA SER A 121 -15.92 -4.55 -11.99
C SER A 121 -16.13 -3.65 -13.23
N LEU A 122 -15.05 -3.18 -13.85
CA LEU A 122 -15.11 -2.37 -15.08
C LEU A 122 -15.54 -3.19 -16.31
N LEU A 123 -15.17 -4.46 -16.36
CA LEU A 123 -15.41 -5.36 -17.49
C LEU A 123 -16.72 -6.16 -17.37
N SER A 124 -17.36 -6.15 -16.20
CA SER A 124 -18.50 -7.02 -15.89
C SER A 124 -19.86 -6.35 -16.09
N THR A 125 -20.86 -7.13 -16.52
CA THR A 125 -22.26 -6.72 -16.71
C THR A 125 -22.93 -6.30 -15.39
N SER A 126 -23.97 -5.45 -15.50
CA SER A 126 -24.54 -4.59 -14.45
C SER A 126 -24.79 -5.24 -13.08
N SER A 127 -25.26 -6.48 -13.01
CA SER A 127 -25.56 -7.14 -11.72
C SER A 127 -24.32 -7.65 -10.98
N THR A 128 -23.30 -8.13 -11.71
CA THR A 128 -22.07 -8.66 -11.11
C THR A 128 -21.11 -7.53 -10.69
N SER A 129 -21.19 -6.38 -11.38
CA SER A 129 -20.32 -5.23 -11.11
C SER A 129 -20.49 -4.68 -9.69
N LEU A 130 -21.72 -4.61 -9.17
CA LEU A 130 -21.99 -4.14 -7.81
C LEU A 130 -21.40 -5.08 -6.74
N SER A 131 -21.56 -6.38 -6.90
CA SER A 131 -21.03 -7.37 -5.94
C SER A 131 -19.50 -7.34 -5.90
N LEU A 132 -18.84 -7.22 -7.07
CA LEU A 132 -17.40 -7.06 -7.18
C LEU A 132 -16.92 -5.75 -6.54
N TRP A 133 -17.68 -4.67 -6.73
CA TRP A 133 -17.40 -3.38 -6.12
C TRP A 133 -17.49 -3.40 -4.59
N VAL A 134 -18.51 -4.05 -4.03
CA VAL A 134 -18.62 -4.22 -2.57
C VAL A 134 -17.49 -5.09 -2.03
N ALA A 135 -17.16 -6.19 -2.72
CA ALA A 135 -16.03 -7.05 -2.33
C ALA A 135 -14.70 -6.27 -2.35
N PHE A 136 -14.49 -5.44 -3.36
CA PHE A 136 -13.35 -4.53 -3.45
C PHE A 136 -13.29 -3.60 -2.22
N ILE A 137 -14.39 -2.89 -1.90
CA ILE A 137 -14.42 -1.96 -0.76
C ILE A 137 -14.04 -2.67 0.53
N VAL A 138 -14.59 -3.86 0.79
CA VAL A 138 -14.31 -4.61 2.03
C VAL A 138 -12.84 -5.00 2.12
N LEU A 139 -12.29 -5.63 1.08
CA LEU A 139 -10.91 -6.11 1.06
C LEU A 139 -9.90 -4.96 1.11
N TYR A 140 -10.17 -3.90 0.35
CA TYR A 140 -9.32 -2.71 0.30
C TYR A 140 -9.32 -1.97 1.63
N SER A 141 -10.50 -1.77 2.25
CA SER A 141 -10.62 -1.09 3.54
C SER A 141 -9.96 -1.88 4.66
N PHE A 142 -10.07 -3.21 4.61
CA PHE A 142 -9.38 -4.10 5.53
C PHE A 142 -7.87 -3.92 5.42
N SER A 143 -7.32 -3.99 4.21
CA SER A 143 -5.89 -3.79 3.97
C SER A 143 -5.40 -2.40 4.39
N ALA A 144 -6.10 -1.33 3.98
CA ALA A 144 -5.72 0.04 4.30
C ALA A 144 -5.67 0.27 5.82
N GLY A 145 -6.62 -0.30 6.57
CA GLY A 145 -6.62 -0.19 8.03
C GLY A 145 -5.50 -1.01 8.65
N GLY A 146 -5.18 -2.16 8.06
CA GLY A 146 -4.05 -2.97 8.48
C GLY A 146 -2.71 -2.27 8.35
N TYR A 147 -2.50 -1.58 7.23
CA TYR A 147 -1.33 -0.74 7.03
C TYR A 147 -1.24 0.34 8.12
N TYR A 148 -2.33 1.05 8.43
CA TYR A 148 -2.32 2.11 9.46
C TYR A 148 -2.04 1.62 10.89
N ALA A 149 -2.43 0.40 11.23
CA ALA A 149 -2.11 -0.20 12.53
C ALA A 149 -0.65 -0.64 12.63
N LEU A 150 -0.14 -1.29 11.60
CA LEU A 150 1.18 -1.96 11.64
C LEU A 150 2.34 -1.01 11.35
N PHE A 151 2.10 0.04 10.56
CA PHE A 151 3.15 0.91 10.08
C PHE A 151 3.90 1.69 11.18
N PRO A 152 3.22 2.36 12.14
CA PRO A 152 3.91 3.03 13.25
C PRO A 152 4.63 2.03 14.15
N ALA A 153 4.06 0.84 14.35
CA ALA A 153 4.67 -0.22 15.15
C ALA A 153 5.99 -0.72 14.52
N LEU A 154 6.04 -0.83 13.19
CA LEU A 154 7.25 -1.20 12.45
C LEU A 154 8.33 -0.10 12.52
N ILE A 155 7.95 1.18 12.49
CA ILE A 155 8.89 2.29 12.70
C ILE A 155 9.51 2.21 14.10
N ALA A 156 8.70 1.99 15.13
CA ALA A 156 9.18 1.87 16.50
C ALA A 156 10.17 0.70 16.66
N GLU A 157 9.95 -0.40 15.97
CA GLU A 157 10.81 -1.58 15.98
C GLU A 157 12.16 -1.35 15.26
N VAL A 158 12.13 -0.68 14.09
CA VAL A 158 13.33 -0.44 13.28
C VAL A 158 14.26 0.62 13.87
N PHE A 159 13.69 1.71 14.40
CA PHE A 159 14.43 2.90 14.85
C PHE A 159 14.57 2.99 16.38
N GLY A 160 13.78 2.23 17.12
CA GLY A 160 13.69 2.33 18.57
C GLY A 160 12.88 3.53 19.04
N ILE A 161 12.45 3.46 20.31
CA ILE A 161 11.51 4.42 20.89
C ILE A 161 12.13 5.82 21.07
N ARG A 162 13.46 5.92 21.27
CA ARG A 162 14.14 7.20 21.58
C ARG A 162 14.00 8.26 20.48
N GLN A 163 13.93 7.87 19.21
CA GLN A 163 13.76 8.77 18.07
C GLN A 163 12.44 8.57 17.32
N TYR A 164 11.53 7.74 17.87
CA TYR A 164 10.29 7.36 17.23
C TYR A 164 9.45 8.56 16.80
N ALA A 165 9.26 9.55 17.68
CA ALA A 165 8.41 10.70 17.38
C ALA A 165 8.90 11.50 16.16
N ALA A 166 10.20 11.79 16.08
CA ALA A 166 10.79 12.54 14.98
C ALA A 166 10.75 11.74 13.67
N VAL A 167 11.08 10.45 13.71
CA VAL A 167 11.06 9.59 12.51
C VAL A 167 9.62 9.40 12.00
N ASN A 168 8.69 9.11 12.89
CA ASN A 168 7.28 8.95 12.55
C ASN A 168 6.69 10.25 11.98
N ALA A 169 7.01 11.41 12.56
CA ALA A 169 6.58 12.70 12.03
C ALA A 169 7.12 12.96 10.61
N SER A 170 8.41 12.72 10.38
CA SER A 170 9.03 12.88 9.05
C SER A 170 8.40 11.96 8.01
N ILE A 171 8.15 10.71 8.38
CA ILE A 171 7.49 9.73 7.50
C ILE A 171 6.04 10.14 7.21
N LEU A 172 5.29 10.58 8.24
CA LEU A 172 3.91 11.05 8.05
C LEU A 172 3.86 12.32 7.17
N PHE A 173 4.85 13.21 7.29
CA PHE A 173 4.98 14.36 6.41
C PHE A 173 5.15 13.94 4.94
N LEU A 174 6.07 13.01 4.68
CA LEU A 174 6.28 12.45 3.33
C LEU A 174 5.04 11.70 2.83
N ARG A 175 4.35 10.99 3.71
CA ARG A 175 3.08 10.34 3.42
C ARG A 175 2.01 11.35 2.99
N GLY A 176 1.96 12.51 3.67
CA GLY A 176 1.12 13.64 3.29
C GLY A 176 1.42 14.13 1.87
N LEU A 177 2.69 14.32 1.52
CA LEU A 177 3.08 14.65 0.15
C LEU A 177 2.60 13.59 -0.86
N GLY A 178 2.74 12.31 -0.52
CA GLY A 178 2.23 11.21 -1.33
C GLY A 178 0.73 11.34 -1.61
N THR A 179 -0.09 11.61 -0.58
CA THR A 179 -1.53 11.85 -0.77
C THR A 179 -1.83 13.09 -1.61
N MET A 180 -1.04 14.17 -1.44
CA MET A 180 -1.21 15.41 -2.19
C MET A 180 -0.93 15.23 -3.69
N PHE A 181 0.01 14.37 -4.07
CA PHE A 181 0.28 14.08 -5.49
C PHE A 181 -0.61 12.98 -6.04
N GLY A 182 -0.93 11.96 -5.23
CA GLY A 182 -1.72 10.81 -5.65
C GLY A 182 -3.10 11.21 -6.18
N THR A 183 -3.87 11.97 -5.39
CA THR A 183 -5.26 12.31 -5.74
C THR A 183 -5.38 13.20 -6.99
N PRO A 184 -4.62 14.29 -7.17
CA PRO A 184 -4.70 15.10 -8.39
C PRO A 184 -4.23 14.36 -9.63
N VAL A 185 -3.18 13.54 -9.53
CA VAL A 185 -2.71 12.73 -10.66
C VAL A 185 -3.77 11.70 -11.06
N GLY A 186 -4.39 11.01 -10.11
CA GLY A 186 -5.50 10.10 -10.40
C GLY A 186 -6.74 10.82 -10.95
N GLY A 187 -7.02 12.04 -10.48
CA GLY A 187 -8.09 12.88 -11.02
C GLY A 187 -7.85 13.30 -12.47
N HIS A 188 -6.60 13.58 -12.85
CA HIS A 188 -6.24 13.88 -14.24
C HIS A 188 -6.31 12.64 -15.15
N LEU A 189 -6.06 11.45 -14.58
CA LEU A 189 -6.20 10.17 -15.29
C LEU A 189 -7.66 9.73 -15.46
N LEU A 190 -8.62 10.43 -14.83
CA LEU A 190 -10.03 10.17 -15.03
C LEU A 190 -10.42 10.50 -16.47
N GLY A 191 -10.93 9.49 -17.19
CA GLY A 191 -11.40 9.66 -18.56
C GLY A 191 -12.67 10.53 -18.68
N PRO A 192 -13.06 10.89 -19.91
CA PRO A 192 -14.32 11.60 -20.15
C PRO A 192 -15.51 10.86 -19.54
N SER A 193 -16.48 11.60 -19.02
CA SER A 193 -17.68 11.05 -18.39
C SER A 193 -18.56 10.23 -19.35
N GLU A 194 -18.31 10.32 -20.66
CA GLU A 194 -18.99 9.55 -21.71
C GLU A 194 -18.64 8.05 -21.66
N ASP A 195 -17.45 7.69 -21.14
CA ASP A 195 -16.97 6.31 -21.04
C ASP A 195 -17.52 5.58 -19.78
N GLY A 196 -18.28 6.27 -18.94
CA GLY A 196 -18.93 5.70 -17.76
C GLY A 196 -17.95 5.02 -16.81
N THR A 197 -18.09 3.70 -16.61
CA THR A 197 -17.20 2.91 -15.76
C THR A 197 -15.78 2.85 -16.33
N ALA A 198 -15.62 2.71 -17.65
CA ALA A 198 -14.32 2.56 -18.30
C ALA A 198 -13.37 3.76 -18.09
N ALA A 199 -13.92 4.95 -17.82
CA ALA A 199 -13.15 6.15 -17.45
C ALA A 199 -12.25 5.95 -16.22
N TYR A 200 -12.57 4.99 -15.35
CA TYR A 200 -11.81 4.68 -14.13
C TYR A 200 -10.70 3.65 -14.34
N ALA A 201 -10.57 3.05 -15.52
CA ALA A 201 -9.54 2.03 -15.79
C ALA A 201 -8.12 2.56 -15.57
N ASN A 202 -7.83 3.75 -16.07
CA ASN A 202 -6.52 4.40 -15.91
C ASN A 202 -6.19 4.67 -14.43
N ILE A 203 -7.19 5.03 -13.63
CA ILE A 203 -7.04 5.25 -12.19
C ILE A 203 -6.75 3.93 -11.48
N ALA A 204 -7.46 2.85 -11.83
CA ALA A 204 -7.24 1.52 -11.25
C ALA A 204 -5.84 0.99 -11.57
N TYR A 205 -5.34 1.19 -12.80
CA TYR A 205 -3.97 0.84 -13.16
C TYR A 205 -2.93 1.68 -12.40
N TRP A 206 -3.17 2.98 -12.25
CA TRP A 206 -2.29 3.87 -11.50
C TRP A 206 -2.23 3.51 -10.01
N ASP A 207 -3.39 3.31 -9.36
CA ASP A 207 -3.46 2.87 -7.97
C ASP A 207 -2.78 1.50 -7.78
N GLY A 208 -3.12 0.53 -8.63
CA GLY A 208 -2.49 -0.79 -8.59
C GLY A 208 -0.97 -0.74 -8.76
N ALA A 209 -0.45 0.08 -9.67
CA ALA A 209 0.98 0.27 -9.88
C ALA A 209 1.66 0.89 -8.64
N LEU A 210 1.05 1.88 -8.02
CA LEU A 210 1.56 2.49 -6.79
C LEU A 210 1.60 1.50 -5.62
N LEU A 211 0.55 0.69 -5.46
CA LEU A 211 0.46 -0.33 -4.40
C LEU A 211 1.45 -1.49 -4.62
N VAL A 212 1.67 -1.91 -5.87
CA VAL A 212 2.71 -2.90 -6.22
C VAL A 212 4.10 -2.32 -5.94
N GLY A 213 4.35 -1.06 -6.31
CA GLY A 213 5.59 -0.36 -5.98
C GLY A 213 5.82 -0.28 -4.47
N ALA A 214 4.80 0.07 -3.70
CA ALA A 214 4.86 0.10 -2.24
C ALA A 214 5.17 -1.28 -1.64
N THR A 215 4.55 -2.33 -2.20
CA THR A 215 4.81 -3.72 -1.81
C THR A 215 6.26 -4.12 -2.09
N ALA A 216 6.77 -3.81 -3.28
CA ALA A 216 8.16 -4.12 -3.67
C ALA A 216 9.17 -3.42 -2.75
N CYS A 217 8.95 -2.14 -2.45
CA CYS A 217 9.76 -1.41 -1.47
C CYS A 217 9.68 -2.05 -0.08
N CYS A 218 8.49 -2.45 0.36
CA CYS A 218 8.31 -3.11 1.65
C CYS A 218 9.04 -4.46 1.74
N VAL A 219 9.04 -5.25 0.67
CA VAL A 219 9.83 -6.50 0.57
C VAL A 219 11.34 -6.21 0.72
N GLY A 220 11.80 -5.09 0.15
CA GLY A 220 13.17 -4.60 0.34
C GLY A 220 13.55 -4.26 1.78
N VAL A 221 12.58 -3.86 2.61
CA VAL A 221 12.79 -3.66 4.07
C VAL A 221 12.87 -5.02 4.80
N GLY A 222 12.21 -6.06 4.30
CA GLY A 222 12.20 -7.37 4.96
C GLY A 222 13.53 -8.10 4.82
N SER A 223 14.12 -8.03 3.62
CA SER A 223 15.43 -8.64 3.33
C SER A 223 16.58 -8.01 4.13
N THR A 224 16.47 -6.74 4.51
CA THR A 224 17.44 -6.05 5.37
C THR A 224 17.26 -6.31 6.87
N THR A 225 16.04 -6.65 7.30
CA THR A 225 15.75 -6.93 8.71
C THR A 225 16.11 -8.37 9.08
N LEU A 226 15.86 -9.33 8.18
CA LEU A 226 16.25 -10.74 8.34
C LEU A 226 17.78 -10.94 8.44
N THR A 227 18.58 -10.06 7.84
CA THR A 227 20.06 -10.10 7.94
C THR A 227 20.61 -9.63 9.28
N ARG A 228 19.76 -9.14 10.21
CA ARG A 228 20.13 -8.80 11.60
C ARG A 228 19.91 -9.93 12.61
N GLY A 229 19.31 -11.05 12.18
CA GLY A 229 19.07 -12.22 13.03
C GLY A 229 20.24 -13.22 13.10
N LEU A 230 21.39 -12.88 12.50
CA LEU A 230 22.67 -13.60 12.60
C LEU A 230 23.72 -12.67 13.23
#